data_AF-A0AA86Q5F6-F1
#
_entry.id   AF-A0AA86Q5F6-F1
#
_cell.length_a   1.000
_cell.length_b   1.000
_cell.length_c   1.000
_cell.angle_alpha   90.00
_cell.angle_beta   90.00
_cell.angle_gamma   90.00
#
_symmetry.space_group_name_H-M   'P 1'
#
loop_
_entity.id
_entity.type
_entity.pdbx_description
1 polymer ?
#
loop_
_entity_poly.entity_id
_entity_poly.type
_entity_poly.pdbx_seq_one_letter_code
_entity_poly.pdbx_strand_id
1 'polypeptide(L)' 'MNSGAVAQDDKQKKKYSFHSIHNFPKVSIVDPKLQSHLPWFQQVNGFVDAFMHIAEFVTNMEDTEEAETTFALDISLLN' A
#
# COMPACT_ATOMS: atom_id res chain seq x y z
N MET A 1 4.64 3.13 -4.88
CA MET A 1 3.37 3.47 -5.55
C MET A 1 3.00 2.35 -6.49
N ASN A 2 1.71 2.07 -6.67
CA ASN A 2 1.24 0.88 -7.39
C ASN A 2 0.50 1.24 -8.70
N SER A 3 0.10 0.20 -9.43
CA SER A 3 -0.73 0.28 -10.65
C SER A 3 -2.21 0.02 -10.39
N GLY A 4 -2.59 -0.14 -9.12
CA GLY A 4 -3.95 -0.39 -8.70
C GLY A 4 -4.72 0.91 -8.56
N ALA A 5 -6.01 0.87 -8.87
CA ALA A 5 -6.93 1.96 -8.61
C ALA A 5 -8.29 1.40 -8.20
N VAL A 6 -9.04 2.17 -7.41
CA VAL A 6 -10.37 1.81 -6.93
C VAL A 6 -11.35 2.92 -7.29
N ALA A 7 -12.43 2.57 -7.97
CA ALA A 7 -13.53 3.48 -8.29
C ALA A 7 -14.83 3.02 -7.62
N GLN A 8 -15.60 3.96 -7.09
CA GLN A 8 -16.89 3.69 -6.48
C GLN A 8 -18.02 3.98 -7.48
N ASP A 9 -18.95 3.04 -7.62
CA ASP A 9 -20.25 3.25 -8.25
C ASP A 9 -21.30 3.46 -7.16
N ASP A 10 -21.76 4.69 -7.01
CA ASP A 10 -22.75 5.07 -5.99
C ASP A 10 -24.13 4.48 -6.26
N LYS A 11 -24.50 4.24 -7.52
CA LYS A 11 -25.80 3.63 -7.86
C LYS A 11 -25.83 2.17 -7.45
N GLN A 12 -24.73 1.46 -7.70
CA GLN A 12 -24.58 0.03 -7.34
C GLN A 12 -24.08 -0.18 -5.91
N LYS A 13 -23.66 0.89 -5.21
CA LYS A 13 -23.03 0.85 -3.88
C LYS A 13 -21.84 -0.11 -3.82
N LYS A 14 -21.03 -0.12 -4.89
CA LYS A 14 -19.92 -1.08 -5.05
C LYS A 14 -18.62 -0.34 -5.36
N LYS A 15 -17.53 -0.86 -4.80
CA LYS A 15 -16.15 -0.47 -5.15
C LYS A 15 -15.58 -1.48 -6.14
N TYR A 16 -15.01 -0.97 -7.22
CA TYR A 16 -14.36 -1.75 -8.26
C TYR A 16 -12.87 -1.46 -8.23
N SER A 17 -12.05 -2.49 -8.04
CA SER A 17 -10.61 -2.41 -8.23
C SER A 17 -10.25 -2.72 -9.68
N PHE A 18 -9.22 -2.06 -10.19
CA PHE A 18 -8.65 -2.34 -11.51
C PHE A 18 -7.15 -2.08 -11.52
N HIS A 19 -6.43 -2.80 -12.37
CA HIS A 19 -4.98 -2.76 -12.49
C HIS A 19 -4.59 -2.61 -13.96
N SER A 20 -3.60 -1.75 -14.24
CA SER A 20 -3.03 -1.59 -15.58
C SER A 20 -1.62 -1.05 -15.49
N ILE A 21 -0.73 -1.50 -16.37
CA ILE A 21 0.61 -0.92 -16.52
C ILE A 21 0.57 0.59 -16.82
N HIS A 22 -0.52 1.07 -17.43
CA HIS A 22 -0.70 2.47 -17.74
C HIS A 22 -1.16 3.32 -16.54
N ASN A 23 -1.51 2.70 -15.40
CA ASN A 23 -1.93 3.40 -14.19
C ASN A 23 -0.75 3.84 -13.31
N PHE A 24 0.47 3.36 -13.57
CA PHE A 24 1.61 3.76 -12.76
C PHE A 24 1.84 5.28 -12.85
N PRO A 25 2.00 5.98 -11.72
CA PRO A 25 2.35 7.39 -11.75
C PRO A 25 3.74 7.57 -12.35
N LYS A 26 3.91 8.56 -13.23
CA LYS A 26 5.21 8.88 -13.85
C LYS A 26 6.25 9.31 -12.79
N VAL A 27 5.79 9.98 -11.74
CA VAL A 27 6.59 10.43 -10.60
C VAL A 27 5.74 10.29 -9.34
N SER A 28 6.38 9.88 -8.24
CA SER A 28 5.74 9.77 -6.92
C SER A 28 6.46 10.70 -5.94
N ILE A 29 5.71 11.54 -5.24
CA ILE A 29 6.23 12.48 -4.25
C ILE A 29 5.58 12.16 -2.91
N VAL A 30 6.38 11.96 -1.88
CA VAL A 30 5.93 11.74 -0.50
C VAL A 30 6.61 12.79 0.37
N ASP A 31 5.83 13.72 0.93
CA ASP A 31 6.31 14.75 1.85
C ASP A 31 5.87 14.43 3.28
N PRO A 32 6.80 13.99 4.16
CA PRO A 32 6.48 13.69 5.56
C PRO A 32 5.90 14.88 6.32
N LYS A 33 6.29 16.12 5.95
CA LYS A 33 5.73 17.31 6.60
C LYS A 33 4.25 17.42 6.31
N LEU A 34 3.77 17.07 5.11
CA LEU A 34 2.33 17.10 4.82
C LEU A 34 1.60 15.95 5.52
N GLN A 35 2.21 14.77 5.60
CA GLN A 35 1.62 13.60 6.27
C GLN A 35 1.35 13.86 7.75
N SER A 36 2.23 14.60 8.45
CA SER A 36 2.04 14.91 9.87
C SER A 36 0.87 15.85 10.18
N HIS A 37 0.28 16.50 9.16
CA HIS A 37 -0.88 17.39 9.32
C HIS A 37 -2.23 16.66 9.13
N LEU A 38 -2.23 15.37 8.77
CA LEU A 38 -3.47 14.62 8.60
C LEU A 38 -4.20 14.43 9.95
N PRO A 39 -5.55 14.35 9.97
CA PRO A 39 -6.29 13.99 11.17
C PRO A 39 -5.80 12.66 11.76
N TRP A 40 -5.79 12.55 13.10
CA TRP A 40 -5.28 11.36 13.80
C TRP A 40 -5.85 10.04 13.26
N PHE A 41 -7.18 9.97 13.05
CA PHE A 41 -7.83 8.76 12.54
C PHE A 41 -7.32 8.36 11.14
N GLN A 42 -6.96 9.34 10.30
CA GLN A 42 -6.44 9.06 8.96
C GLN A 42 -4.99 8.56 9.02
N GLN A 43 -4.18 9.09 9.94
CA GLN A 43 -2.84 8.57 10.19
C GLN A 43 -2.87 7.11 10.65
N VAL A 44 -3.73 6.80 11.63
CA VAL A 44 -3.89 5.44 12.16
C VAL A 44 -4.41 4.49 11.08
N ASN A 45 -5.48 4.85 10.38
CA ASN A 45 -6.05 3.99 9.34
C ASN A 45 -5.07 3.77 8.19
N GLY A 46 -4.33 4.81 7.78
CA GLY A 46 -3.31 4.68 6.75
C GLY A 46 -2.12 3.80 7.17
N PHE A 47 -1.70 3.89 8.43
CA PHE A 47 -0.69 2.99 8.98
C PHE A 47 -1.15 1.53 8.97
N VAL A 48 -2.36 1.26 9.47
CA VAL A 48 -2.93 -0.09 9.51
C VAL A 48 -3.08 -0.65 8.09
N ASP A 49 -3.56 0.14 7.13
CA ASP A 49 -3.69 -0.26 5.72
C ASP A 49 -2.35 -0.63 5.10
N ALA A 50 -1.32 0.20 5.29
CA ALA A 50 0.03 -0.08 4.80
C ALA A 50 0.63 -1.35 5.44
N PHE A 51 0.43 -1.53 6.76
CA PHE A 51 0.88 -2.73 7.47
C PHE A 51 0.18 -3.98 6.93
N MET A 52 -1.14 -3.93 6.73
CA MET A 52 -1.91 -5.06 6.20
C MET A 52 -1.47 -5.42 4.79
N HIS A 53 -1.22 -4.45 3.91
CA HIS A 53 -0.70 -4.73 2.57
C HIS A 53 0.64 -5.48 2.61
N ILE A 54 1.54 -5.15 3.54
CA ILE A 54 2.82 -5.88 3.73
C ILE A 54 2.55 -7.28 4.27
N ALA A 55 1.71 -7.41 5.29
CA ALA A 55 1.37 -8.70 5.88
C ALA A 55 0.75 -9.64 4.83
N GLU A 56 -0.24 -9.16 4.07
CA GLU A 56 -0.88 -9.92 2.99
C GLU A 56 0.12 -10.30 1.91
N PHE A 57 1.00 -9.39 1.51
CA PHE A 57 2.05 -9.66 0.53
C PHE A 57 2.94 -10.81 0.99
N VAL A 58 3.43 -10.74 2.23
CA VAL A 58 4.29 -11.76 2.82
C VAL A 58 3.57 -13.11 2.98
N THR A 59 2.28 -13.13 3.31
CA THR A 59 1.56 -14.38 3.60
C THR A 59 0.87 -15.01 2.40
N ASN A 60 0.54 -14.24 1.35
CA ASN A 60 -0.20 -14.72 0.18
C ASN A 60 0.69 -15.02 -1.03
N MET A 61 2.00 -14.87 -0.90
CA MET A 61 2.93 -15.19 -1.99
C MET A 61 3.07 -16.70 -2.18
N GLU A 62 2.86 -17.14 -3.42
CA GLU A 62 3.19 -18.52 -3.85
C GLU A 62 4.70 -18.73 -4.01
N ASP A 63 5.46 -17.65 -4.28
CA ASP A 63 6.91 -17.66 -4.43
C ASP A 63 7.60 -17.15 -3.16
N THR A 64 8.31 -18.06 -2.49
CA THR A 64 8.95 -17.82 -1.19
C THR A 64 10.15 -16.88 -1.25
N GLU A 65 10.83 -16.74 -2.39
CA GLU A 65 12.03 -15.88 -2.49
C GLU A 65 11.68 -14.38 -2.40
N GLU A 66 10.57 -13.94 -3.00
CA GLU A 66 10.15 -12.53 -2.94
C GLU A 66 9.71 -12.11 -1.52
N ALA A 67 9.07 -13.03 -0.79
CA ALA A 67 8.69 -12.83 0.60
C ALA A 67 9.93 -12.72 1.52
N GLU A 68 10.95 -13.56 1.31
CA GLU A 68 12.21 -13.54 2.08
C GLU A 68 12.96 -12.21 1.95
N THR A 69 13.02 -11.60 0.75
CA THR A 69 13.60 -10.26 0.57
C THR A 69 12.91 -9.17 1.40
N THR A 70 11.60 -9.29 1.59
CA THR A 70 10.82 -8.33 2.39
C THR A 70 11.13 -8.45 3.88
N PHE A 71 11.27 -9.67 4.39
CA PHE A 71 11.70 -9.91 5.78
C PHE A 71 13.12 -9.41 6.07
N ALA A 72 14.04 -9.56 5.10
CA ALA A 72 15.43 -9.13 5.26
C ALA A 72 15.58 -7.60 5.39
N LEU A 73 14.72 -6.82 4.71
CA LEU A 73 14.71 -5.35 4.83
C LEU A 73 14.26 -4.90 6.23
N ASP A 74 13.27 -5.54 6.82
CA ASP A 74 12.72 -5.16 8.13
C ASP A 74 13.76 -5.35 9.27
N ILE A 75 14.52 -6.45 9.25
CA ILE A 75 15.61 -6.69 10.20
C ILE A 75 16.77 -5.68 10.04
N SER A 76 17.06 -5.25 8.80
CA SER A 76 18.13 -4.27 8.56
C SER A 76 17.81 -2.86 9.07
N LEU A 77 16.52 -2.54 9.27
CA LEU A 77 16.05 -1.27 9.82
C LEU A 77 15.96 -1.27 11.36
N LEU A 78 16.17 -2.42 12.01
CA LEU A 78 16.16 -2.62 13.45
C LEU A 78 17.56 -2.62 14.10
N ASN A 79 18.62 -2.49 13.28
CA ASN A 79 20.02 -2.31 13.72
C ASN A 79 20.48 -0.86 13.50
#